data_AF-A0A6V7KEX4-F1
#
_entry.id   AF-A0A6V7KEX4-F1
#
_cell.length_a   1.000
_cell.length_b   1.000
_cell.length_c   1.000
_cell.angle_alpha   90.00
_cell.angle_beta   90.00
_cell.angle_gamma   90.00
#
_symmetry.space_group_name_H-M   'P 1'
#
loop_
_entity.id
_entity.type
_entity.pdbx_description
1 polymer ?
#
loop_
_entity_poly.entity_id
_entity_poly.type
_entity_poly.pdbx_seq_one_letter_code
_entity_poly.pdbx_strand_id
1 'polypeptide(L)'
;ATMIIFVLGEPILFGTAVNLQMLSYTLCNVLSLTKIIVIRSHRREIQEILDHLFAAWKSTTKTALMKIMISRAKLGRLVCIYQVGGTYMVVLPTIIGALPMFAPHINVTLNETSSIIRTFPLATNSMFAHTSSMSYAIIFIYQIVQLFYTVTGNVGLDVFFFGLALLVTAQLNCLETCLETIFENEQEIDGDIFSEVVGTHVKLLEITQYLEKTFNFAILGIVAINCSQICLY
;
A
#
# COMPACT_ATOMS: atom_id res chain seq x y z
N ALA A 1 7.46 -6.51 1.33
CA ALA A 1 7.85 -7.91 1.59
C ALA A 1 7.62 -8.80 0.36
N THR A 2 6.41 -8.84 -0.21
CA THR A 2 6.07 -9.60 -1.43
C THR A 2 6.98 -9.34 -2.64
N MET A 3 7.33 -8.08 -2.92
CA MET A 3 8.25 -7.75 -4.01
C MET A 3 9.73 -8.02 -3.69
N ILE A 4 10.12 -8.13 -2.41
CA ILE A 4 11.50 -8.47 -2.03
C ILE A 4 11.75 -9.97 -2.22
N ILE A 5 10.73 -10.80 -1.95
CA ILE A 5 10.74 -12.23 -2.24
C ILE A 5 10.84 -12.46 -3.77
N PHE A 6 10.19 -11.62 -4.56
CA PHE A 6 10.27 -11.64 -6.03
C PHE A 6 11.68 -11.32 -6.57
N VAL A 7 12.45 -10.44 -5.90
CA VAL A 7 13.80 -10.03 -6.35
C VAL A 7 14.90 -10.97 -5.85
N LEU A 8 14.73 -11.59 -4.68
CA LEU A 8 15.72 -12.53 -4.13
C LEU A 8 15.67 -13.94 -4.76
N GLY A 9 14.62 -14.24 -5.53
CA GLY A 9 14.44 -15.53 -6.21
C GLY A 9 14.84 -15.50 -7.69
N GLU A 10 16.13 -15.49 -8.01
CA GLU A 10 16.68 -15.80 -9.34
C GLU A 10 17.78 -16.87 -9.19
N PRO A 11 18.08 -17.76 -10.15
CA PRO A 11 17.23 -18.45 -11.13
C PRO A 11 17.50 -19.98 -11.08
N ILE A 12 16.50 -20.83 -10.82
CA ILE A 12 16.67 -22.29 -10.94
C ILE A 12 15.47 -22.92 -11.68
N LEU A 13 15.78 -23.47 -12.87
CA LEU A 13 14.98 -24.29 -13.81
C LEU A 13 13.92 -23.61 -14.72
N PHE A 14 14.31 -23.55 -16.00
CA PHE A 14 13.76 -22.74 -17.11
C PHE A 14 12.40 -23.20 -17.70
N GLY A 15 11.73 -24.21 -17.15
CA GLY A 15 10.49 -24.78 -17.73
C GLY A 15 9.25 -24.68 -16.84
N THR A 16 9.42 -24.87 -15.53
CA THR A 16 8.35 -24.82 -14.52
C THR A 16 8.24 -23.43 -13.85
N ALA A 17 9.33 -22.66 -13.85
CA ALA A 17 9.42 -21.36 -13.17
C ALA A 17 8.57 -20.25 -13.82
N VAL A 18 8.37 -20.25 -15.15
CA VAL A 18 7.57 -19.22 -15.84
C VAL A 18 6.10 -19.26 -15.39
N ASN A 19 5.55 -20.46 -15.17
CA ASN A 19 4.20 -20.61 -14.63
C ASN A 19 4.10 -20.13 -13.18
N LEU A 20 5.15 -20.36 -12.37
CA LEU A 20 5.18 -19.94 -10.97
C LEU A 20 5.31 -18.40 -10.83
N GLN A 21 6.17 -17.77 -11.63
CA GLN A 21 6.32 -16.32 -11.67
C GLN A 21 5.03 -15.63 -12.14
N MET A 22 4.39 -16.16 -13.19
CA MET A 22 3.12 -15.64 -13.70
C MET A 22 1.97 -15.83 -12.70
N LEU A 23 1.94 -16.95 -11.98
CA LEU A 23 0.99 -17.20 -10.89
C LEU A 23 1.21 -16.23 -9.73
N SER A 24 2.44 -16.05 -9.27
CA SER A 24 2.80 -15.09 -8.21
C SER A 24 2.40 -13.66 -8.58
N TYR A 25 2.65 -13.26 -9.82
CA TYR A 25 2.24 -11.96 -10.34
C TYR A 25 0.72 -11.79 -10.36
N THR A 26 -0.01 -12.81 -10.81
CA THR A 26 -1.48 -12.81 -10.82
C THR A 26 -2.04 -12.69 -9.42
N LEU A 27 -1.49 -13.42 -8.45
CA LEU A 27 -1.87 -13.32 -7.04
C LEU A 27 -1.59 -11.91 -6.47
N CYS A 28 -0.45 -11.30 -6.82
CA CYS A 28 -0.14 -9.92 -6.45
C CYS A 28 -1.15 -8.90 -7.02
N ASN A 29 -1.64 -9.11 -8.25
CA ASN A 29 -2.69 -8.26 -8.83
C ASN A 29 -4.03 -8.46 -8.14
N VAL A 30 -4.42 -9.71 -7.88
CA VAL A 30 -5.66 -10.03 -7.14
C VAL A 30 -5.62 -9.39 -5.76
N LEU A 31 -4.46 -9.42 -5.09
CA LEU A 31 -4.23 -8.75 -3.81
C LEU A 31 -4.47 -7.25 -3.92
N SER A 32 -3.81 -6.57 -4.87
CA SER A 32 -3.93 -5.13 -5.06
C SER A 32 -5.36 -4.71 -5.41
N LEU A 33 -6.03 -5.46 -6.29
CA LEU A 33 -7.44 -5.24 -6.63
C LEU A 33 -8.34 -5.41 -5.42
N THR A 34 -8.14 -6.45 -4.61
CA THR A 34 -8.91 -6.68 -3.39
C THR A 34 -8.77 -5.50 -2.42
N LYS A 35 -7.53 -5.03 -2.20
CA LYS A 35 -7.26 -3.84 -1.38
C LYS A 35 -8.01 -2.60 -1.90
N ILE A 36 -7.95 -2.36 -3.21
CA ILE A 36 -8.62 -1.22 -3.84
C ILE A 36 -10.13 -1.32 -3.70
N ILE A 37 -10.71 -2.51 -3.94
CA ILE A 37 -12.15 -2.76 -3.81
C ILE A 37 -12.62 -2.51 -2.38
N VAL A 38 -11.88 -2.98 -1.37
CA VAL A 38 -12.21 -2.75 0.04
C VAL A 38 -12.25 -1.26 0.37
N ILE A 39 -11.21 -0.50 -0.02
CA ILE A 39 -11.18 0.97 0.19
C ILE A 39 -12.33 1.66 -0.54
N ARG A 40 -12.59 1.27 -1.80
CA ARG A 40 -13.64 1.89 -2.61
C ARG A 40 -15.01 1.62 -2.02
N SER A 41 -15.23 0.41 -1.52
CA SER A 41 -16.47 0.00 -0.87
C SER A 41 -16.73 0.85 0.37
N HIS A 42 -15.70 1.14 1.16
CA HIS A 42 -15.82 1.85 2.44
C HIS A 42 -15.40 3.33 2.32
N ARG A 43 -15.43 3.89 1.11
CA ARG A 43 -14.92 5.24 0.85
C ARG A 43 -15.70 6.29 1.62
N ARG A 44 -17.01 6.15 1.75
CA ARG A 44 -17.87 7.17 2.37
C ARG A 44 -17.57 7.27 3.86
N GLU A 45 -17.52 6.13 4.52
CA GLU A 45 -17.22 5.99 5.93
C GLU A 45 -15.80 6.46 6.24
N ILE A 46 -14.82 6.11 5.38
CA ILE A 46 -13.45 6.62 5.51
C ILE A 46 -13.41 8.16 5.37
N GLN A 47 -14.20 8.74 4.46
CA GLN A 47 -14.25 10.19 4.30
C GLN A 47 -14.85 10.87 5.54
N GLU A 48 -15.95 10.34 6.09
CA GLU A 48 -16.56 10.85 7.32
C GLU A 48 -15.60 10.77 8.51
N ILE A 49 -14.86 9.66 8.63
CA ILE A 49 -13.80 9.48 9.64
C ILE A 49 -12.73 10.55 9.49
N LEU A 50 -12.23 10.76 8.27
CA LEU A 50 -11.21 11.76 8.00
C LEU A 50 -11.70 13.17 8.34
N ASP A 51 -12.92 13.53 7.92
CA ASP A 51 -13.50 14.84 8.19
C ASP A 51 -13.66 15.09 9.70
N HIS A 52 -14.10 14.08 10.46
CA HIS A 52 -14.16 14.17 11.92
C HIS A 52 -12.78 14.32 12.57
N LEU A 53 -11.79 13.54 12.14
CA LEU A 53 -10.44 13.63 12.67
C LEU A 53 -9.76 14.96 12.33
N PHE A 54 -10.01 15.52 11.14
CA PHE A 54 -9.52 16.83 10.72
C PHE A 54 -10.22 17.97 11.44
N ALA A 55 -11.53 17.89 11.66
CA ALA A 55 -12.27 18.86 12.45
C ALA A 55 -11.76 18.90 13.89
N ALA A 56 -11.59 17.73 14.52
CA ALA A 56 -10.99 17.61 15.85
C ALA A 56 -9.58 18.18 15.88
N TRP A 57 -8.74 17.87 14.88
CA TRP A 57 -7.39 18.44 14.76
C TRP A 57 -7.40 19.96 14.72
N LYS A 58 -8.29 20.55 13.93
CA LYS A 58 -8.38 22.01 13.77
C LYS A 58 -8.85 22.70 15.05
N SER A 59 -9.67 22.03 15.85
CA SER A 59 -10.17 22.53 17.13
C SER A 59 -9.12 22.52 18.25
N THR A 60 -8.02 21.80 18.07
CA THR A 60 -6.95 21.70 19.08
C THR A 60 -6.09 22.97 19.11
N THR A 61 -6.38 23.88 20.04
CA THR A 61 -5.70 25.18 20.18
C THR A 61 -4.44 25.12 21.05
N LYS A 62 -4.26 24.06 21.86
CA LYS A 62 -3.10 23.94 22.78
C LYS A 62 -1.80 23.65 22.01
N THR A 63 -0.83 24.56 22.11
CA THR A 63 0.49 24.47 21.43
C THR A 63 1.25 23.18 21.73
N ALA A 64 1.12 22.65 22.95
CA ALA A 64 1.74 21.38 23.36
C ALA A 64 1.12 20.16 22.65
N LEU A 65 -0.21 20.10 22.57
CA LEU A 65 -0.93 19.04 21.85
C LEU A 65 -0.64 19.09 20.35
N MET A 66 -0.61 20.30 19.76
CA MET A 66 -0.25 20.50 18.36
C MET A 66 1.15 19.96 18.04
N LYS A 67 2.11 20.06 18.97
CA LYS A 67 3.46 19.49 18.82
C LYS A 67 3.45 17.97 18.74
N ILE A 68 2.65 17.29 19.57
CA ILE A 68 2.50 15.83 19.56
C ILE A 68 1.88 15.39 18.22
N MET A 69 0.83 16.07 17.80
CA MET A 69 0.12 15.83 16.55
C MET A 69 1.04 15.99 15.33
N ILE A 70 1.81 17.08 15.25
CA ILE A 70 2.80 17.30 14.18
C ILE A 70 3.89 16.21 14.19
N SER A 71 4.34 15.77 15.37
CA SER A 71 5.33 14.70 15.48
C SER A 71 4.81 13.39 14.89
N ARG A 72 3.58 12.99 15.24
CA ARG A 72 2.92 11.79 14.69
C ARG A 72 2.69 11.91 13.17
N ALA A 73 2.30 13.09 12.68
CA ALA A 73 2.17 13.34 11.24
C ALA A 73 3.52 13.23 10.50
N LYS A 74 4.61 13.73 11.10
CA LYS A 74 5.98 13.57 10.54
C LYS A 74 6.40 12.11 10.49
N LEU A 75 6.11 11.33 11.54
CA LEU A 75 6.37 9.89 11.55
C LEU A 75 5.59 9.18 10.43
N GLY A 76 4.31 9.51 10.26
CA GLY A 76 3.49 8.98 9.16
C GLY A 76 4.06 9.32 7.79
N ARG A 77 4.52 10.56 7.57
CA ARG A 77 5.20 10.96 6.33
C ARG A 77 6.50 10.20 6.11
N LEU A 78 7.30 10.01 7.15
CA LEU A 78 8.57 9.28 7.06
C LEU A 78 8.33 7.83 6.63
N VAL A 79 7.35 7.16 7.25
CA VAL A 79 6.98 5.78 6.89
C VAL A 79 6.43 5.71 5.47
N CYS A 80 5.60 6.68 5.06
CA CYS A 80 5.13 6.79 3.68
C CYS A 80 6.29 6.89 2.68
N ILE A 81 7.22 7.82 2.90
CA ILE A 81 8.39 8.01 2.02
C ILE A 81 9.22 6.75 1.95
N TYR A 82 9.45 6.08 3.09
CA TYR A 82 10.23 4.85 3.14
C TYR A 82 9.56 3.71 2.37
N GLN A 83 8.26 3.46 2.61
CA GLN A 83 7.54 2.37 1.94
C GLN A 83 7.36 2.62 0.43
N VAL A 84 6.98 3.83 0.05
CA VAL A 84 6.83 4.22 -1.35
C VAL A 84 8.18 4.19 -2.06
N GLY A 85 9.21 4.80 -1.49
CA GLY A 85 10.57 4.81 -2.03
C GLY A 85 11.13 3.41 -2.20
N GLY A 86 11.02 2.56 -1.16
CA GLY A 86 11.48 1.17 -1.22
C GLY A 86 10.80 0.36 -2.32
N THR A 87 9.51 0.61 -2.58
CA THR A 87 8.79 -0.13 -3.61
C THR A 87 9.17 0.34 -5.02
N TYR A 88 9.34 1.64 -5.24
CA TYR A 88 9.83 2.14 -6.53
C TYR A 88 11.28 1.72 -6.83
N MET A 89 12.13 1.59 -5.81
CA MET A 89 13.49 1.07 -5.97
C MET A 89 13.51 -0.38 -6.47
N VAL A 90 12.46 -1.16 -6.23
CA VAL A 90 12.32 -2.53 -6.76
C VAL A 90 11.73 -2.53 -8.17
N VAL A 91 10.71 -1.71 -8.42
CA VAL A 91 9.97 -1.72 -9.68
C VAL A 91 10.76 -1.11 -10.84
N LEU A 92 11.47 -0.02 -10.60
CA LEU A 92 12.20 0.69 -11.67
C LEU A 92 13.27 -0.21 -12.34
N PRO A 93 14.12 -0.95 -11.60
CA PRO A 93 15.04 -1.91 -12.20
C PRO A 93 14.35 -2.99 -13.04
N THR A 94 13.18 -3.50 -12.62
CA THR A 94 12.45 -4.51 -13.40
C THR A 94 11.94 -3.98 -14.74
N ILE A 95 11.50 -2.72 -14.78
CA ILE A 95 11.08 -2.05 -16.02
C ILE A 95 12.30 -1.76 -16.90
N ILE A 96 13.39 -1.26 -16.31
CA ILE A 96 14.61 -0.90 -17.04
C ILE A 96 15.27 -2.14 -17.65
N GLY A 97 15.39 -3.23 -16.90
CA GLY A 97 15.96 -4.49 -17.38
C GLY A 97 15.13 -5.15 -18.49
N ALA A 98 13.83 -4.86 -18.56
CA ALA A 98 12.96 -5.36 -19.60
C ALA A 98 12.93 -4.47 -20.87
N LEU A 99 13.55 -3.27 -20.83
CA LEU A 99 13.64 -2.45 -22.04
C LEU A 99 14.52 -3.14 -23.09
N PRO A 100 14.11 -3.17 -24.36
CA PRO A 100 14.85 -3.82 -25.43
C PRO A 100 16.25 -3.23 -25.67
N MET A 101 16.53 -2.01 -25.17
CA MET A 101 17.86 -1.38 -25.21
C MET A 101 18.89 -2.03 -24.27
N PHE A 102 18.43 -2.74 -23.23
CA PHE A 102 19.27 -3.48 -22.29
C PHE A 102 19.15 -5.01 -22.47
N ALA A 103 18.32 -5.46 -23.41
CA ALA A 103 18.19 -6.88 -23.73
C ALA A 103 19.50 -7.38 -24.36
N PRO A 104 20.05 -8.52 -23.90
CA PRO A 104 21.27 -9.06 -24.49
C PRO A 104 21.03 -9.39 -25.97
N HIS A 105 21.82 -8.77 -26.85
CA HIS A 105 21.95 -9.19 -28.24
C HIS A 105 22.64 -10.57 -28.26
N ILE A 106 21.87 -11.64 -28.17
CA ILE A 106 22.40 -12.98 -28.40
C ILE A 106 22.53 -13.15 -29.91
N ASN A 107 23.76 -13.18 -30.41
CA ASN A 107 24.06 -13.66 -31.76
C ASN A 107 23.76 -15.16 -31.83
N VAL A 108 22.49 -15.52 -32.01
CA VAL A 108 22.12 -16.90 -32.32
C VAL A 108 22.52 -17.15 -33.77
N THR A 109 23.68 -17.76 -33.96
CA THR A 109 24.13 -18.31 -35.23
C THR A 109 23.31 -19.55 -35.58
N LEU A 110 22.04 -19.37 -35.96
CA LEU A 110 21.23 -20.38 -36.65
C LEU A 110 20.28 -19.69 -37.63
N ASN A 111 20.79 -19.46 -38.84
CA ASN A 111 20.14 -19.44 -40.17
C ASN A 111 18.72 -18.87 -40.38
N GLU A 112 18.11 -18.13 -39.46
CA GLU A 112 16.83 -17.46 -39.65
C GLU A 112 16.94 -16.05 -39.07
N THR A 113 16.68 -15.06 -39.94
CA THR A 113 16.56 -13.61 -39.73
C THR A 113 16.64 -13.11 -38.29
N SER A 114 17.61 -12.24 -38.01
CA SER A 114 17.86 -11.46 -36.79
C SER A 114 16.60 -11.11 -35.98
N SER A 115 16.09 -12.05 -35.19
CA SER A 115 14.92 -11.80 -34.35
C SER A 115 15.41 -11.17 -33.05
N ILE A 116 15.13 -9.87 -32.90
CA ILE A 116 15.29 -9.16 -31.62
C ILE A 116 14.52 -9.96 -30.57
N ILE A 117 15.22 -10.49 -29.56
CA ILE A 117 14.57 -11.16 -28.43
C ILE A 117 13.74 -10.09 -27.72
N ARG A 118 12.41 -10.26 -27.79
CA ARG A 118 11.45 -9.34 -27.17
C ARG A 118 11.25 -9.74 -25.72
N THR A 119 11.73 -8.91 -24.81
CA THR A 119 11.63 -9.13 -23.37
C THR A 119 10.47 -8.32 -22.80
N PHE A 120 9.58 -8.97 -22.06
CA PHE A 120 8.48 -8.31 -21.37
C PHE A 120 8.80 -8.13 -19.87
N PRO A 121 8.39 -7.00 -19.24
CA PRO A 121 8.55 -6.76 -17.81
C PRO A 121 7.96 -7.85 -16.90
N LEU A 122 6.95 -8.59 -17.39
CA LEU A 122 6.28 -9.67 -16.65
C LEU A 122 6.72 -11.08 -17.06
N ALA A 123 7.84 -11.22 -17.80
CA ALA A 123 8.31 -12.50 -18.33
C ALA A 123 7.25 -13.27 -19.16
N THR A 124 6.32 -12.56 -19.81
CA THR A 124 5.25 -13.13 -20.66
C THR A 124 5.71 -13.51 -22.07
N ASN A 125 7.03 -13.71 -22.23
CA ASN A 125 7.70 -13.94 -23.51
C ASN A 125 7.14 -15.18 -24.24
N SER A 126 6.74 -16.22 -23.49
CA SER A 126 6.22 -17.47 -24.05
C SER A 126 4.78 -17.36 -24.60
N MET A 127 3.97 -16.44 -24.07
CA MET A 127 2.56 -16.26 -24.48
C MET A 127 2.43 -15.34 -25.71
N PHE A 128 3.36 -14.41 -25.89
CA PHE A 128 3.28 -13.36 -26.92
C PHE A 128 4.42 -13.40 -27.96
N ALA A 129 5.16 -14.51 -28.05
CA ALA A 129 6.32 -14.68 -28.92
C ALA A 129 6.06 -14.34 -30.40
N HIS A 130 4.85 -14.57 -30.91
CA HIS A 130 4.47 -14.38 -32.31
C HIS A 130 3.69 -13.09 -32.59
N THR A 131 3.65 -12.15 -31.64
CA THR A 131 2.83 -10.94 -31.76
C THR A 131 3.48 -9.93 -32.72
N SER A 132 2.68 -9.13 -33.45
CA SER A 132 3.19 -8.02 -34.26
C SER A 132 3.98 -7.00 -33.42
N SER A 133 4.93 -6.29 -34.03
CA SER A 133 5.75 -5.26 -33.36
C SER A 133 4.88 -4.16 -32.71
N MET A 134 3.75 -3.81 -33.35
CA MET A 134 2.81 -2.82 -32.83
C MET A 134 2.07 -3.32 -31.59
N SER A 135 1.57 -4.57 -31.59
CA SER A 135 0.91 -5.12 -30.41
C SER A 135 1.88 -5.44 -29.27
N TYR A 136 3.16 -5.73 -29.58
CA TYR A 136 4.22 -5.78 -28.56
C TYR A 136 4.36 -4.46 -27.80
N ALA A 137 4.44 -3.33 -28.51
CA ALA A 137 4.56 -2.01 -27.89
C ALA A 137 3.34 -1.67 -27.01
N ILE A 138 2.13 -2.01 -27.47
CA ILE A 138 0.88 -1.80 -26.70
C ILE A 138 0.89 -2.64 -25.42
N ILE A 139 1.22 -3.93 -25.51
CA ILE A 139 1.29 -4.83 -24.35
C ILE A 139 2.36 -4.37 -23.36
N PHE A 140 3.51 -3.92 -23.84
CA PHE A 140 4.60 -3.41 -23.01
C PHE A 140 4.16 -2.17 -22.21
N ILE A 141 3.51 -1.20 -22.87
CA ILE A 141 2.96 0.00 -22.20
C ILE A 141 1.91 -0.41 -21.16
N TYR A 142 1.01 -1.32 -21.52
CA TYR A 142 -0.02 -1.82 -20.62
C TYR A 142 0.60 -2.47 -19.36
N GLN A 143 1.62 -3.30 -19.54
CA GLN A 143 2.34 -3.95 -18.43
C GLN A 143 3.02 -2.96 -17.49
N ILE A 144 3.59 -1.88 -18.04
CA ILE A 144 4.15 -0.79 -17.22
C ILE A 144 3.05 -0.13 -16.38
N VAL A 145 1.94 0.25 -17.00
CA VAL A 145 0.81 0.88 -16.30
C VAL A 145 0.26 -0.06 -15.21
N GLN A 146 0.12 -1.35 -15.53
CA GLN A 146 -0.32 -2.37 -14.58
C GLN A 146 0.63 -2.49 -13.39
N LEU A 147 1.95 -2.52 -13.61
CA LEU A 147 2.95 -2.56 -12.53
C LEU A 147 2.82 -1.36 -11.59
N PHE A 148 2.71 -0.15 -12.14
CA PHE A 148 2.51 1.06 -11.33
C PHE A 148 1.23 0.99 -10.51
N TYR A 149 0.12 0.53 -11.11
CA TYR A 149 -1.16 0.41 -10.43
C TYR A 149 -1.09 -0.62 -9.29
N THR A 150 -0.54 -1.80 -9.56
CA THR A 150 -0.42 -2.89 -8.58
C THR A 150 0.44 -2.48 -7.39
N VAL A 151 1.57 -1.85 -7.65
CA VAL A 151 2.50 -1.34 -6.63
C VAL A 151 1.87 -0.26 -5.77
N THR A 152 1.28 0.74 -6.43
CA THR A 152 0.66 1.88 -5.73
C THR A 152 -0.54 1.43 -4.91
N GLY A 153 -1.36 0.51 -5.43
CA GLY A 153 -2.49 -0.07 -4.71
C GLY A 153 -2.06 -0.90 -3.50
N ASN A 154 -0.95 -1.65 -3.62
CA ASN A 154 -0.46 -2.47 -2.51
C ASN A 154 0.10 -1.63 -1.37
N VAL A 155 0.98 -0.67 -1.66
CA VAL A 155 1.64 0.17 -0.65
C VAL A 155 0.72 1.26 -0.13
N GLY A 156 -0.09 1.85 -1.01
CA GLY A 156 -0.94 2.98 -0.68
C GLY A 156 -1.92 2.67 0.45
N LEU A 157 -2.52 1.48 0.46
CA LEU A 157 -3.42 1.08 1.54
C LEU A 157 -2.71 0.91 2.88
N ASP A 158 -1.54 0.29 2.88
CA ASP A 158 -0.79 0.01 4.11
C ASP A 158 -0.33 1.32 4.78
N VAL A 159 0.17 2.26 3.97
CA VAL A 159 0.51 3.61 4.41
C VAL A 159 -0.72 4.38 4.88
N PHE A 160 -1.84 4.27 4.16
CA PHE A 160 -3.08 4.96 4.50
C PHE A 160 -3.63 4.49 5.86
N PHE A 161 -3.69 3.18 6.07
CA PHE A 161 -4.11 2.59 7.33
C PHE A 161 -3.22 3.04 8.49
N PHE A 162 -1.90 2.97 8.30
CA PHE A 162 -0.94 3.41 9.31
C PHE A 162 -1.10 4.90 9.65
N GLY A 163 -1.34 5.75 8.64
CA GLY A 163 -1.63 7.17 8.83
C GLY A 163 -2.91 7.42 9.62
N LEU A 164 -3.99 6.70 9.33
CA LEU A 164 -5.23 6.76 10.09
C LEU A 164 -5.04 6.33 11.55
N ALA A 165 -4.34 5.22 11.79
CA ALA A 165 -4.04 4.74 13.13
C ALA A 165 -3.25 5.81 13.93
N LEU A 166 -2.22 6.41 13.32
CA LEU A 166 -1.45 7.49 13.95
C LEU A 166 -2.32 8.72 14.28
N LEU A 167 -3.27 9.07 13.41
CA LEU A 167 -4.17 10.20 13.63
C LEU A 167 -5.12 9.93 14.80
N VAL A 168 -5.72 8.74 14.86
CA VAL A 168 -6.57 8.31 15.98
C VAL A 168 -5.80 8.30 17.29
N THR A 169 -4.61 7.69 17.32
CA THR A 169 -3.76 7.68 18.53
C THR A 169 -3.35 9.09 18.96
N ALA A 170 -3.08 9.99 18.01
CA ALA A 170 -2.78 11.38 18.34
C ALA A 170 -3.97 12.10 18.98
N GLN A 171 -5.19 11.85 18.49
CA GLN A 171 -6.42 12.41 19.07
C GLN A 171 -6.71 11.85 20.46
N LEU A 172 -6.51 10.54 20.68
CA LEU A 172 -6.64 9.92 22.00
C LEU A 172 -5.66 10.52 23.01
N ASN A 173 -4.40 10.71 22.62
CA ASN A 173 -3.41 11.36 23.48
C ASN A 173 -3.76 12.83 23.78
N CYS A 174 -4.40 13.54 22.84
CA CYS A 174 -4.89 14.90 23.08
C CYS A 174 -6.00 14.92 24.12
N LEU A 175 -6.90 13.94 24.05
CA LEU A 175 -8.01 13.77 24.96
C LEU A 175 -7.54 13.42 26.38
N GLU A 176 -6.57 12.51 26.50
CA GLU A 176 -5.92 12.13 27.76
C GLU A 176 -5.33 13.36 28.46
N THR A 177 -4.53 14.17 27.75
CA THR A 177 -3.97 15.41 28.31
C THR A 177 -5.05 16.43 28.68
N CYS A 178 -6.19 16.45 27.97
CA CYS A 178 -7.32 17.31 28.32
C CYS A 178 -7.95 16.87 29.65
N LEU A 179 -8.17 15.56 29.82
CA LEU A 179 -8.69 14.97 31.05
C LEU A 179 -7.76 15.24 32.24
N GLU A 180 -6.45 15.02 32.08
CA GLU A 180 -5.46 15.33 33.13
C GLU A 180 -5.54 16.80 33.56
N THR A 181 -5.65 17.73 32.60
CA THR A 181 -5.78 19.17 32.91
C THR A 181 -7.07 19.48 33.69
N ILE A 182 -8.15 18.75 33.42
CA ILE A 182 -9.44 18.92 34.10
C ILE A 182 -9.35 18.35 35.53
N PHE A 183 -8.75 17.18 35.72
CA PHE A 183 -8.61 16.57 37.04
C PHE A 183 -7.61 17.31 37.95
N GLU A 184 -6.58 17.95 37.40
CA GLU A 184 -5.63 18.77 38.17
C GLU A 184 -6.23 20.13 38.61
N ASN A 185 -7.21 20.68 37.88
CA ASN A 185 -7.93 21.87 38.30
C ASN A 185 -9.16 21.46 39.12
N GLU A 186 -9.00 21.29 40.44
CA GLU A 186 -10.09 20.97 41.41
C GLU A 186 -11.24 22.00 41.49
N GLN A 187 -11.26 23.05 40.65
CA GLN A 187 -12.40 23.96 40.55
C GLN A 187 -13.51 23.31 39.73
N GLU A 188 -14.71 23.25 40.34
CA GLU A 188 -16.01 22.83 39.78
C GLU A 188 -15.92 22.27 38.35
N ILE A 189 -15.82 20.93 38.25
CA ILE A 189 -15.79 20.23 36.96
C ILE A 189 -17.02 20.66 36.17
N ASP A 190 -16.82 21.46 35.12
CA ASP A 190 -17.87 21.85 34.22
C ASP A 190 -18.42 20.61 33.52
N GLY A 191 -19.66 20.25 33.87
CA GLY A 191 -20.32 19.06 33.35
C GLY A 191 -20.44 19.06 31.83
N ASP A 192 -20.49 20.24 31.21
CA ASP A 192 -20.55 20.37 29.76
C ASP A 192 -19.21 20.00 29.11
N ILE A 193 -18.08 20.46 29.70
CA ILE A 193 -16.73 20.10 29.22
C ILE A 193 -16.47 18.60 29.38
N PHE A 194 -16.86 18.03 30.53
CA PHE A 194 -16.70 16.60 30.76
C PHE A 194 -17.55 15.77 29.80
N SER A 195 -18.81 16.18 29.56
CA SER A 195 -19.70 15.53 28.59
C SER A 195 -19.14 15.61 27.16
N GLU A 196 -18.57 16.73 26.75
CA GLU A 196 -17.93 16.91 25.44
C GLU A 196 -16.72 15.99 25.26
N VAL A 197 -15.87 15.87 26.28
CA VAL A 197 -14.68 15.00 26.30
C VAL A 197 -15.09 13.53 26.21
N VAL A 198 -16.08 13.10 27.00
CA VAL A 198 -16.61 11.72 26.94
C VAL A 198 -17.27 11.43 25.59
N GLY A 199 -18.05 12.37 25.04
CA GLY A 199 -18.66 12.24 23.72
C GLY A 199 -17.61 12.07 22.61
N THR A 200 -16.52 12.85 22.69
CA THR A 200 -15.38 12.74 21.78
C THR A 200 -14.67 11.39 21.91
N HIS A 201 -14.47 10.89 23.14
CA HIS A 201 -13.89 9.57 23.40
C HIS A 201 -14.72 8.45 22.77
N VAL A 202 -16.04 8.44 23.01
CA VAL A 202 -16.96 7.43 22.49
C VAL A 202 -16.93 7.41 20.96
N LYS A 203 -16.92 8.59 20.33
CA LYS A 203 -16.83 8.72 18.89
C LYS A 203 -15.50 8.20 18.32
N LEU A 204 -14.38 8.49 18.98
CA LEU A 204 -13.06 7.94 18.60
C LEU A 204 -13.03 6.42 18.72
N LEU A 205 -13.68 5.85 19.73
CA LEU A 205 -13.79 4.40 19.91
C LEU A 205 -14.60 3.75 18.78
N GLU A 206 -15.74 4.35 18.41
CA GLU A 206 -16.57 3.89 17.29
C GLU A 206 -15.79 3.92 15.96
N ILE A 207 -15.07 5.01 15.70
CA ILE A 207 -14.18 5.13 14.54
C ILE A 207 -13.13 4.00 14.56
N THR A 208 -12.51 3.76 15.71
CA THR A 208 -11.48 2.72 15.86
C THR A 208 -12.04 1.33 15.58
N GLN A 209 -13.24 1.01 16.09
CA GLN A 209 -13.91 -0.26 15.84
C GLN A 209 -14.27 -0.45 14.36
N TYR A 210 -14.73 0.61 13.70
CA TYR A 210 -15.01 0.57 12.26
C TYR A 210 -13.73 0.32 11.46
N LEU A 211 -12.65 1.03 11.79
CA LEU A 211 -11.33 0.82 11.20
C LEU A 211 -10.90 -0.64 11.44
N GLU A 212 -10.93 -1.12 12.67
CA GLU A 212 -10.54 -2.49 13.01
C GLU A 212 -11.32 -3.52 12.19
N LYS A 213 -12.64 -3.40 12.10
CA LYS A 213 -13.46 -4.35 11.32
C LYS A 213 -13.13 -4.32 9.82
N THR A 214 -13.01 -3.11 9.26
CA THR A 214 -12.67 -2.89 7.84
C THR A 214 -11.30 -3.48 7.50
N PHE A 215 -10.32 -3.15 8.34
CA PHE A 215 -8.93 -3.51 8.11
C PHE A 215 -8.63 -4.94 8.52
N ASN A 216 -9.30 -5.53 9.51
CA ASN A 216 -9.15 -6.94 9.86
C ASN A 216 -9.60 -7.83 8.69
N PHE A 217 -10.73 -7.51 8.04
CA PHE A 217 -11.14 -8.22 6.82
C PHE A 217 -10.11 -8.07 5.69
N ALA A 218 -9.59 -6.85 5.48
CA ALA A 218 -8.55 -6.61 4.48
C ALA A 218 -7.25 -7.38 4.80
N ILE A 219 -6.79 -7.35 6.06
CA ILE A 219 -5.61 -8.05 6.55
C ILE A 219 -5.78 -9.55 6.40
N LEU A 220 -6.95 -10.11 6.74
CA LEU A 220 -7.23 -11.54 6.56
C LEU A 220 -7.09 -11.95 5.09
N GLY A 221 -7.67 -11.18 4.17
CA GLY A 221 -7.52 -11.42 2.73
C GLY A 221 -6.06 -11.31 2.27
N ILE A 222 -5.32 -10.34 2.80
CA ILE A 222 -3.90 -10.16 2.52
C ILE A 222 -3.09 -11.35 3.01
N VAL A 223 -3.28 -11.78 4.26
CA VAL A 223 -2.56 -12.91 4.86
C VAL A 223 -2.85 -14.20 4.10
N ALA A 224 -4.11 -14.46 3.74
CA ALA A 224 -4.47 -15.63 2.95
C ALA A 224 -3.73 -15.70 1.61
N ILE A 225 -3.65 -14.57 0.88
CA ILE A 225 -2.94 -14.50 -0.40
C ILE A 225 -1.41 -14.57 -0.22
N ASN A 226 -0.86 -13.94 0.82
CA ASN A 226 0.57 -14.05 1.10
C ASN A 226 0.98 -15.47 1.52
N CYS A 227 0.15 -16.16 2.32
CA CYS A 227 0.36 -17.55 2.67
C CYS A 227 0.34 -18.45 1.44
N SER A 228 -0.62 -18.26 0.51
CA SER A 228 -0.63 -19.04 -0.72
C SER A 228 0.61 -18.79 -1.58
N GLN A 229 1.11 -17.55 -1.64
CA GLN A 229 2.37 -17.23 -2.31
C GLN A 229 3.58 -17.90 -1.66
N ILE A 230 3.69 -17.89 -0.33
CA ILE A 230 4.78 -18.54 0.40
C ILE A 230 4.74 -20.06 0.20
N CYS A 231 3.56 -20.67 0.20
CA CYS A 231 3.42 -22.11 -0.03
C CYS A 231 3.72 -22.54 -1.47
N LEU A 232 3.65 -21.60 -2.43
CA LEU A 232 3.95 -21.85 -3.84
C LEU A 232 5.44 -21.71 -4.18
N TYR A 233 6.21 -20.98 -3.37
CA TYR A 233 7.66 -20.79 -3.49
C TYR A 233 8.44 -21.85 -2.71
#